data_AF-A0A381R2H5-F1
#
_entry.id   AF-A0A381R2H5-F1
#
_cell.length_a   1.000
_cell.length_b   1.000
_cell.length_c   1.000
_cell.angle_alpha   90.00
_cell.angle_beta   90.00
_cell.angle_gamma   90.00
#
_symmetry.space_group_name_H-M   'P 1'
#
loop_
_entity.id
_entity.type
_entity.pdbx_description
1 polymer ?
#
loop_
_entity_poly.entity_id
_entity_poly.type
_entity_poly.pdbx_seq_one_letter_code
_entity_poly.pdbx_strand_id
1 'polypeptide(L)'
;MSLAALKSAIDAVSAPTISFTLLTVAFPFFFPPTDWFEKIHRKLGFWRLWTKQGGITGLLLITVFFVLGYFDKNFNVTLTKADNFPIVLLIYSMFFFIWLGMYKAYQNDERLDAGL
;
A
#
# COMPACT_ATOMS: atom_id res chain seq x y z
N MET A 1 23.04 3.89 13.13
CA MET A 1 23.19 3.79 11.67
C MET A 1 23.56 5.17 11.15
N SER A 2 24.59 5.29 10.29
CA SER A 2 24.94 6.59 9.70
C SER A 2 23.93 6.99 8.62
N LEU A 3 23.80 8.30 8.33
CA LEU A 3 22.95 8.79 7.25
C LEU A 3 23.34 8.18 5.89
N ALA A 4 24.64 7.99 5.67
CA ALA A 4 25.17 7.33 4.48
C ALA A 4 24.72 5.87 4.38
N ALA A 5 24.75 5.13 5.49
CA ALA A 5 24.28 3.74 5.53
C ALA A 5 22.76 3.65 5.28
N LEU A 6 21.97 4.57 5.85
CA LEU A 6 20.52 4.65 5.59
C LEU A 6 20.24 4.90 4.10
N LYS A 7 20.89 5.91 3.52
CA LYS A 7 20.72 6.27 2.11
C LYS A 7 21.08 5.08 1.22
N SER A 8 22.22 4.45 1.46
CA SER A 8 22.67 3.31 0.65
C SER A 8 21.72 2.11 0.76
N ALA A 9 21.09 1.89 1.92
CA ALA A 9 20.08 0.85 2.09
C ALA A 9 18.80 1.18 1.31
N ILE A 10 18.33 2.43 1.36
CA ILE A 10 17.17 2.89 0.58
C ILE A 10 17.44 2.75 -0.91
N ASP A 11 18.60 3.21 -1.39
CA ASP A 11 19.01 3.11 -2.80
C ASP A 11 19.03 1.65 -3.27
N ALA A 12 19.56 0.72 -2.45
CA ALA A 12 19.59 -0.70 -2.76
C ALA A 12 18.18 -1.32 -2.82
N VAL A 13 17.33 -1.07 -1.83
CA VAL A 13 15.96 -1.61 -1.81
C VAL A 13 15.12 -1.04 -2.96
N SER A 14 15.36 0.22 -3.33
CA SER A 14 14.67 0.91 -4.41
C SER A 14 15.16 0.51 -5.81
N ALA A 15 16.23 -0.28 -5.92
CA ALA A 15 16.69 -0.80 -7.21
C ALA A 15 15.57 -1.65 -7.84
N PRO A 16 15.21 -1.46 -9.13
CA PRO A 16 14.03 -2.08 -9.72
C PRO A 16 13.97 -3.60 -9.59
N THR A 17 15.11 -4.28 -9.75
CA THR A 17 15.21 -5.74 -9.62
C THR A 17 14.93 -6.22 -8.21
N ILE A 18 15.42 -5.48 -7.20
CA ILE A 18 15.20 -5.81 -5.78
C ILE A 18 13.76 -5.47 -5.39
N SER A 19 13.29 -4.25 -5.68
CA SER A 19 11.93 -3.81 -5.40
C SER A 19 10.88 -4.74 -6.03
N PHE A 20 11.02 -5.07 -7.32
CA PHE A 20 10.08 -5.95 -8.00
C PHE A 20 10.06 -7.34 -7.35
N THR A 21 11.23 -7.93 -7.10
CA THR A 21 11.33 -9.25 -6.46
C THR A 21 10.68 -9.26 -5.08
N LEU A 22 10.97 -8.25 -4.25
CA LEU A 22 10.39 -8.11 -2.91
C LEU A 22 8.87 -7.99 -2.99
N LEU A 23 8.35 -7.17 -3.91
CA LEU A 23 6.90 -7.01 -4.10
C LEU A 23 6.26 -8.31 -4.56
N THR A 24 6.84 -9.02 -5.52
CA THR A 24 6.31 -10.31 -6.00
C THR A 24 6.24 -11.35 -4.88
N VAL A 25 7.28 -11.45 -4.06
CA VAL A 25 7.31 -12.39 -2.93
C VAL A 25 6.36 -11.95 -1.82
N ALA A 26 6.24 -10.65 -1.55
CA ALA A 26 5.37 -10.12 -0.51
C ALA A 26 3.89 -10.16 -0.90
N PHE A 27 3.56 -10.06 -2.19
CA PHE A 27 2.20 -9.95 -2.70
C PHE A 27 1.21 -10.96 -2.10
N PRO A 28 1.47 -12.29 -2.12
CA PRO A 28 0.52 -13.27 -1.58
C PRO A 28 0.35 -13.20 -0.05
N PHE A 29 1.22 -12.49 0.68
CA PHE A 29 1.05 -12.25 2.12
C PHE A 29 0.13 -11.07 2.43
N PHE A 30 -0.12 -10.18 1.46
CA PHE A 30 -1.09 -9.09 1.58
C PHE A 30 -2.42 -9.43 0.89
N PHE A 31 -2.35 -10.17 -0.23
CA PHE A 31 -3.49 -10.68 -0.99
C PHE A 31 -3.47 -12.20 -0.97
N PRO A 32 -3.96 -12.84 0.12
CA PRO A 32 -3.82 -14.27 0.32
C PRO A 32 -4.61 -15.08 -0.72
N PRO A 33 -3.95 -15.88 -1.59
CA PRO A 33 -4.65 -16.68 -2.59
C PRO A 33 -5.12 -18.03 -2.05
N THR A 34 -4.70 -18.42 -0.85
CA THR A 34 -5.06 -19.70 -0.20
C THR A 34 -5.17 -19.55 1.31
N ASP A 35 -5.83 -20.50 1.96
CA ASP A 35 -5.99 -20.55 3.43
C ASP A 35 -4.68 -20.52 4.20
N TRP A 36 -3.60 -21.06 3.62
CA TRP A 36 -2.28 -21.03 4.24
C TRP A 36 -1.75 -19.60 4.32
N PHE A 37 -1.84 -18.84 3.23
CA PHE A 37 -1.47 -17.42 3.23
C PHE A 37 -2.41 -16.60 4.12
N GLU A 38 -3.72 -16.89 4.12
CA GLU A 38 -4.69 -16.19 4.98
C GLU A 38 -4.39 -16.38 6.47
N LYS A 39 -4.03 -17.59 6.90
CA LYS A 39 -3.59 -17.85 8.29
C LYS A 39 -2.38 -17.00 8.66
N ILE A 40 -1.40 -16.86 7.78
CA ILE A 40 -0.22 -16.02 8.01
C ILE A 40 -0.61 -14.54 8.02
N HIS A 41 -1.39 -14.10 7.04
CA HIS A 41 -1.91 -12.74 6.92
C HIS A 41 -2.64 -12.30 8.19
N ARG A 42 -3.47 -13.18 8.77
CA ARG A 42 -4.15 -12.97 10.05
C ARG A 42 -3.19 -12.95 11.24
N LYS A 43 -2.27 -13.92 11.31
CA LYS A 43 -1.27 -14.03 12.40
C LYS A 43 -0.37 -12.80 12.47
N LEU A 44 0.03 -12.25 11.33
CA LEU A 44 0.87 -11.04 11.25
C LEU A 44 0.07 -9.74 11.42
N GLY A 45 -1.26 -9.81 11.43
CA GLY A 45 -2.13 -8.64 11.60
C GLY A 45 -2.35 -7.82 10.33
N PHE A 46 -1.89 -8.29 9.16
CA PHE A 46 -2.03 -7.58 7.89
C PHE A 46 -3.48 -7.43 7.44
N TRP A 47 -4.38 -8.32 7.87
CA TRP A 47 -5.82 -8.21 7.63
C TRP A 47 -6.44 -6.88 8.11
N ARG A 48 -5.79 -6.19 9.05
CA ARG A 48 -6.23 -4.87 9.52
C ARG A 48 -6.22 -3.81 8.42
N LEU A 49 -5.40 -3.99 7.38
CA LEU A 49 -5.39 -3.14 6.18
C LEU A 49 -6.75 -3.08 5.52
N TRP A 50 -7.48 -4.19 5.52
CA TRP A 50 -8.77 -4.35 4.86
C TRP A 50 -9.94 -3.94 5.75
N THR A 51 -9.68 -3.34 6.92
CA THR A 51 -10.72 -2.76 7.79
C THR A 51 -11.00 -1.31 7.42
N LYS A 52 -12.10 -0.75 7.95
CA LYS A 52 -12.42 0.68 7.81
C LYS A 52 -11.30 1.59 8.35
N GLN A 53 -10.71 1.22 9.47
CA GLN A 53 -9.55 1.94 10.03
C GLN A 53 -8.35 1.83 9.11
N GLY A 54 -8.05 0.63 8.59
CA GLY A 54 -6.96 0.41 7.64
C GLY A 54 -7.07 1.27 6.39
N GLY A 55 -8.27 1.38 5.80
CA GLY A 55 -8.53 2.23 4.64
C GLY A 55 -8.29 3.72 4.93
N ILE A 56 -8.80 4.21 6.07
CA ILE A 56 -8.57 5.60 6.50
C ILE A 56 -7.08 5.86 6.74
N THR A 57 -6.41 4.97 7.46
CA THR A 57 -4.97 5.09 7.73
C THR A 57 -4.17 5.10 6.43
N GLY A 58 -4.48 4.24 5.47
CA GLY A 58 -3.79 4.21 4.18
C GLY A 58 -3.97 5.50 3.38
N LEU A 59 -5.20 6.03 3.29
CA LEU A 59 -5.46 7.31 2.63
C LEU A 59 -4.73 8.48 3.33
N LEU A 60 -4.69 8.47 4.66
CA LEU A 60 -3.95 9.46 5.44
C LEU A 60 -2.45 9.38 5.17
N LEU A 61 -1.87 8.18 5.12
CA LEU A 61 -0.45 8.00 4.80
C LEU A 61 -0.11 8.48 3.39
N ILE A 62 -0.95 8.20 2.39
CA ILE A 62 -0.78 8.73 1.03
C ILE A 62 -0.82 10.27 1.05
N THR A 63 -1.76 10.85 1.80
CA THR A 63 -1.88 12.30 1.94
C THR A 63 -0.63 12.91 2.57
N VAL A 64 -0.16 12.34 3.68
CA VAL A 64 1.06 12.79 4.37
C VAL A 64 2.26 12.69 3.44
N PHE A 65 2.40 11.61 2.67
CA PHE A 65 3.49 11.46 1.70
C PHE A 65 3.50 12.59 0.67
N PHE A 66 2.36 12.90 0.05
CA PHE A 66 2.27 13.99 -0.92
C PHE A 66 2.47 15.37 -0.31
N VAL A 67 1.94 15.61 0.90
CA VAL A 67 2.14 16.88 1.61
C VAL A 67 3.61 17.09 1.95
N LEU A 68 4.29 16.09 2.51
CA LEU A 68 5.74 16.16 2.76
C LEU A 68 6.51 16.37 1.46
N GLY A 69 6.10 15.66 0.40
CA GLY A 69 6.69 15.77 -0.92
C GLY A 69 6.53 17.15 -1.57
N TYR A 70 5.43 17.83 -1.30
CA TYR A 70 5.20 19.20 -1.77
C TYR A 70 6.24 20.18 -1.21
N PHE A 71 6.79 19.93 -0.02
CA PHE A 71 7.86 20.76 0.57
C PHE A 71 9.28 20.38 0.11
N ASP A 72 9.46 19.28 -0.62
CA ASP A 72 10.72 18.97 -1.28
C ASP A 72 10.79 19.66 -2.66
N LYS A 73 11.86 20.41 -2.92
CA LYS A 73 11.98 21.21 -4.15
C LYS A 73 11.97 20.34 -5.41
N ASN A 74 12.61 19.18 -5.40
CA ASN A 74 12.72 18.32 -6.57
C ASN A 74 11.39 17.62 -6.85
N PHE A 75 10.72 17.16 -5.80
CA PHE A 75 9.44 16.49 -5.93
C PHE A 75 8.32 17.49 -6.26
N ASN A 76 8.30 18.69 -5.67
CA ASN A 76 7.33 19.74 -5.96
C ASN A 76 7.28 20.12 -7.45
N VAL A 77 8.46 20.30 -8.08
CA VAL A 77 8.58 20.60 -9.52
C VAL A 77 7.92 19.51 -10.38
N THR A 78 7.93 18.28 -9.92
CA THR A 78 7.26 17.16 -10.60
C THR A 78 5.77 17.17 -10.25
N LEU A 79 5.42 17.24 -8.98
CA LEU A 79 4.06 17.12 -8.47
C LEU A 79 3.11 18.20 -9.01
N THR A 80 3.61 19.43 -9.20
CA THR A 80 2.82 20.59 -9.62
C THR A 80 2.64 20.71 -11.14
N LYS A 81 3.23 19.80 -11.93
CA LYS A 81 2.96 19.76 -13.38
C LYS A 81 1.51 19.37 -13.62
N ALA A 82 0.85 20.08 -14.55
CA ALA A 82 -0.58 19.89 -14.81
C ALA A 82 -0.92 18.46 -15.25
N ASP A 83 -0.03 17.79 -15.99
CA ASP A 83 -0.17 16.40 -16.44
C ASP A 83 0.05 15.36 -15.33
N ASN A 84 0.60 15.75 -14.18
CA ASN A 84 0.80 14.86 -13.04
C ASN A 84 -0.38 14.86 -12.05
N PHE A 85 -1.31 15.81 -12.15
CA PHE A 85 -2.54 15.80 -11.34
C PHE A 85 -3.35 14.49 -11.51
N PRO A 86 -3.57 13.96 -12.74
CA PRO A 86 -4.15 12.62 -12.93
C PRO A 86 -3.39 11.49 -12.24
N ILE A 87 -2.05 11.55 -12.16
CA ILE A 87 -1.23 10.51 -11.50
C ILE A 87 -1.48 10.51 -9.99
N VAL A 88 -1.59 11.69 -9.37
CA VAL A 88 -1.95 11.82 -7.96
C VAL A 88 -3.33 11.20 -7.71
N LEU A 89 -4.34 11.56 -8.53
CA LEU A 89 -5.68 10.99 -8.43
C LEU A 89 -5.70 9.47 -8.64
N LEU A 90 -4.88 8.96 -9.57
CA LEU A 90 -4.73 7.53 -9.81
C LEU A 90 -4.21 6.82 -8.57
N ILE A 91 -3.23 7.37 -7.85
CA ILE A 91 -2.68 6.75 -6.64
C ILE A 91 -3.75 6.63 -5.55
N TYR A 92 -4.52 7.69 -5.30
CA TYR A 92 -5.65 7.65 -4.36
C TYR A 92 -6.71 6.63 -4.79
N SER A 93 -7.09 6.67 -6.08
CA SER A 93 -8.16 5.83 -6.62
C SER A 93 -7.78 4.36 -6.60
N MET A 94 -6.56 4.03 -7.04
CA MET A 94 -6.03 2.67 -7.07
C MET A 94 -6.02 2.08 -5.66
N PHE A 95 -5.46 2.81 -4.68
CA PHE A 95 -5.49 2.36 -3.29
C PHE A 95 -6.92 2.17 -2.79
N PHE A 96 -7.79 3.15 -2.99
CA PHE A 96 -9.17 3.12 -2.49
C PHE A 96 -9.97 1.95 -3.08
N PHE A 97 -9.89 1.70 -4.39
CA PHE A 97 -10.66 0.63 -5.01
C PHE A 97 -10.12 -0.77 -4.67
N ILE A 98 -8.80 -0.92 -4.52
CA ILE A 98 -8.21 -2.15 -3.98
C ILE A 98 -8.71 -2.39 -2.56
N TRP A 99 -8.63 -1.37 -1.70
CA TRP A 99 -9.12 -1.46 -0.33
C TRP A 99 -10.62 -1.77 -0.30
N LEU A 100 -11.43 -1.11 -1.11
CA LEU A 100 -12.88 -1.31 -1.17
C LEU A 100 -13.23 -2.74 -1.61
N GLY A 101 -12.53 -3.26 -2.60
CA GLY A 101 -12.68 -4.64 -3.05
C GLY A 101 -12.39 -5.64 -1.93
N MET A 102 -11.26 -5.48 -1.25
CA MET A 102 -10.88 -6.34 -0.12
C MET A 102 -11.82 -6.20 1.09
N TYR A 103 -12.19 -4.97 1.45
CA TYR A 103 -13.14 -4.70 2.54
C TYR A 103 -14.47 -5.44 2.31
N LYS A 104 -14.98 -5.42 1.07
CA LYS A 104 -16.20 -6.15 0.70
C LYS A 104 -15.99 -7.66 0.66
N ALA A 105 -14.84 -8.13 0.19
CA ALA A 105 -14.53 -9.57 0.18
C ALA A 105 -14.58 -10.15 1.60
N TYR A 106 -13.95 -9.49 2.58
CA TYR A 106 -13.98 -9.95 3.98
C TYR A 106 -15.39 -9.96 4.57
N GLN A 107 -16.19 -8.93 4.28
CA GLN A 107 -17.61 -8.91 4.68
C GLN A 107 -18.42 -10.03 4.03
N ASN A 108 -18.05 -10.43 2.80
CA ASN A 108 -18.70 -11.53 2.11
C ASN A 108 -18.32 -12.87 2.72
N ASP A 109 -17.05 -13.07 3.08
CA ASP A 109 -16.60 -14.28 3.77
C ASP A 109 -17.30 -14.45 5.12
N GLU A 110 -17.44 -13.38 5.90
CA GLU A 110 -18.20 -13.40 7.17
C GLU A 110 -19.68 -13.78 6.98
N ARG A 111 -20.29 -13.38 5.86
CA ARG A 111 -21.67 -13.75 5.51
C ARG A 111 -21.78 -15.21 5.13
N LEU A 112 -20.85 -15.70 4.31
CA LEU A 112 -20.79 -17.11 3.92
C LEU A 112 -20.62 -18.02 5.15
N ASP A 113 -19.76 -17.64 6.09
CA ASP A 113 -19.58 -18.34 7.36
C ASP A 113 -20.84 -18.33 8.23
N ALA A 114 -21.66 -17.27 8.11
CA ALA A 114 -22.96 -17.17 8.75
C ALA A 114 -24.10 -17.85 7.96
N GLY A 115 -23.82 -18.42 6.79
CA GLY A 115 -24.80 -19.08 5.92
C GLY A 115 -25.70 -18.12 5.12
N LEU A 116 -25.25 -16.89 4.85
CA LEU A 116 -25.95 -15.84 4.10
C LEU A 116 -25.41 -15.65 2.67
#